data_AF-A0A377F7D2-F1
#
_entry.id   AF-A0A377F7D2-F1
#
_cell.length_a   1.000
_cell.length_b   1.000
_cell.length_c   1.000
_cell.angle_alpha   90.00
_cell.angle_beta   90.00
_cell.angle_gamma   90.00
#
_symmetry.space_group_name_H-M   'P 1'
#
loop_
_entity.id
_entity.type
_entity.pdbx_description
1 polymer ?
#
loop_
_entity_poly.entity_id
_entity_poly.type
_entity_poly.pdbx_seq_one_letter_code
_entity_poly.pdbx_strand_id
1 'polypeptide(L)' 'MKLNIRAQTAQNQHNNSPIVLVHGLFGSLDNLGVLARDLVNDHNIIQVDMRNHGLSPRER' A
#
# COMPACT_ATOMS: atom_id res chain seq x y z
N MET A 1 15.87 5.41 1.18
CA MET A 1 14.89 6.26 1.90
C MET A 1 13.68 5.40 2.28
N LYS A 2 13.04 5.66 3.43
CA LYS A 2 11.76 5.00 3.79
C LYS A 2 10.60 5.78 3.15
N LEU A 3 9.62 5.07 2.59
CA LEU A 3 8.42 5.65 1.97
C LEU A 3 7.28 5.71 3.00
N ASN A 4 6.31 6.59 2.75
CA ASN A 4 5.04 6.60 3.48
C ASN A 4 4.21 5.37 3.09
N ILE A 5 3.64 4.69 4.09
CA ILE A 5 2.86 3.46 3.90
C ILE A 5 1.59 3.44 4.76
N ARG A 6 0.60 2.68 4.29
CA ARG A 6 -0.49 2.14 5.12
C ARG A 6 -0.36 0.62 5.14
N ALA A 7 -0.12 0.07 6.32
CA ALA A 7 -0.05 -1.38 6.53
C ALA A 7 -1.35 -1.87 7.17
N GLN A 8 -1.90 -2.97 6.67
CA GLN A 8 -3.06 -3.64 7.22
C GLN A 8 -2.77 -5.14 7.35
N THR A 9 -3.10 -5.70 8.51
CA THR A 9 -2.99 -7.15 8.73
C THR A 9 -4.21 -7.84 8.13
N ALA A 10 -4.01 -9.03 7.56
CA ALA A 10 -5.10 -9.85 7.05
C ALA A 10 -6.17 -10.08 8.13
N GLN A 11 -7.44 -9.98 7.75
CA GLN A 11 -8.56 -10.23 8.66
C GLN A 11 -8.64 -11.71 9.04
N ASN A 12 -8.36 -12.59 8.08
CA ASN A 12 -8.19 -14.02 8.32
C ASN A 12 -6.73 -14.38 8.08
N GLN A 13 -6.10 -15.04 9.07
CA GLN A 13 -4.71 -15.44 8.98
C GLN A 13 -4.57 -16.64 8.03
N HIS A 14 -3.99 -16.38 6.87
CA HIS A 14 -3.52 -17.40 5.93
C HIS A 14 -1.99 -17.31 5.83
N ASN A 15 -1.34 -18.42 5.45
CA ASN A 15 0.10 -18.41 5.14
C ASN A 15 0.37 -17.84 3.72
N ASN A 16 -0.33 -16.77 3.37
CA ASN A 16 -0.18 -16.07 2.10
C ASN A 16 0.92 -15.01 2.22
N SER A 17 1.65 -14.78 1.12
CA SER A 17 2.65 -13.71 1.07
C SER A 17 1.97 -12.33 1.15
N PRO A 18 2.59 -11.32 1.78
CA PRO A 18 2.04 -9.98 1.78
C PRO A 18 1.98 -9.39 0.37
N ILE A 19 0.99 -8.54 0.12
CA ILE A 19 0.83 -7.82 -1.15
C ILE A 19 1.23 -6.36 -0.95
N VAL A 20 2.12 -5.88 -1.82
CA VAL A 20 2.51 -4.46 -1.88
C VAL A 20 1.78 -3.78 -3.04
N LEU A 21 0.96 -2.79 -2.73
CA LEU A 21 0.19 -2.02 -3.70
C LEU A 21 0.90 -0.69 -4.00
N VAL A 22 1.29 -0.53 -5.27
CA VAL A 22 2.03 0.64 -5.78
C VAL A 22 1.16 1.39 -6.79
N HIS A 23 0.90 2.67 -6.53
CA HIS A 23 0.07 3.51 -7.42
C HIS A 23 0.85 4.00 -8.66
N GLY A 24 0.12 4.46 -9.68
CA GLY A 24 0.67 5.07 -10.90
C GLY A 24 0.97 6.57 -10.79
N LEU A 25 1.34 7.20 -11.92
CA LEU A 25 1.64 8.63 -11.97
C LEU A 25 0.48 9.50 -11.46
N PHE A 26 0.82 10.58 -10.74
CA PHE A 26 -0.13 11.51 -10.09
C PHE A 26 -1.03 10.88 -9.01
N GLY A 27 -0.76 9.62 -8.63
CA GLY A 27 -1.50 8.92 -7.58
C GLY A 27 -0.97 9.13 -6.17
N SER A 28 -1.60 8.42 -5.25
CA SER A 28 -1.25 8.23 -3.85
C SER A 28 -1.61 6.80 -3.43
N LEU A 29 -1.24 6.42 -2.21
CA LEU A 29 -1.52 5.10 -1.64
C LEU A 29 -3.02 4.75 -1.62
N ASP A 30 -3.92 5.73 -1.71
CA ASP A 30 -5.37 5.52 -1.72
C ASP A 30 -5.93 5.06 -3.07
N ASN A 31 -5.20 5.25 -4.18
CA ASN A 31 -5.70 4.94 -5.52
C ASN A 31 -6.03 3.46 -5.74
N LEU A 32 -5.30 2.55 -5.09
CA LEU A 32 -5.57 1.11 -5.13
C LEU A 32 -6.39 0.62 -3.93
N GLY A 33 -7.04 1.54 -3.20
CA GLY A 33 -7.78 1.23 -1.98
C GLY A 33 -8.98 0.31 -2.19
N VAL A 34 -9.53 0.24 -3.41
CA VAL A 34 -10.59 -0.74 -3.73
C VAL A 34 -10.06 -2.17 -3.75
N LEU A 35 -8.85 -2.38 -4.29
CA LEU A 35 -8.19 -3.68 -4.29
C LEU A 35 -7.74 -4.06 -2.87
N ALA A 36 -7.21 -3.08 -2.11
CA ALA A 36 -6.80 -3.30 -0.73
C ALA A 36 -7.94 -3.83 0.16
N ARG A 37 -9.16 -3.30 0.00
CA ARG A 37 -10.34 -3.70 0.78
C ARG A 37 -10.75 -5.16 0.56
N ASP A 38 -10.54 -5.69 -0.64
CA ASP A 38 -10.86 -7.08 -0.96
C ASP A 38 -9.71 -8.02 -0.55
N LEU A 39 -8.47 -7.65 -0.88
CA LEU A 39 -7.29 -8.48 -0.62
C LEU A 39 -6.94 -8.59 0.88
N VAL A 40 -7.34 -7.62 1.72
CA VAL A 40 -7.09 -7.68 3.17
C VAL A 40 -7.87 -8.80 3.86
N ASN A 41 -8.81 -9.45 3.18
CA ASN A 41 -9.54 -10.59 3.73
C ASN A 41 -8.59 -11.75 4.10
N ASP A 42 -7.56 -11.99 3.29
CA ASP A 42 -6.64 -13.14 3.41
C ASP A 42 -5.15 -12.81 3.14
N HIS A 43 -4.80 -11.56 2.83
CA HIS A 43 -3.42 -11.10 2.66
C HIS A 43 -3.10 -9.91 3.57
N ASN A 44 -1.85 -9.86 4.05
CA ASN A 44 -1.31 -8.64 4.64
C ASN A 44 -1.09 -7.62 3.52
N ILE A 45 -1.58 -6.40 3.68
CA ILE A 45 -1.53 -5.37 2.65
C ILE A 45 -0.61 -4.23 3.06
N ILE A 46 0.24 -3.81 2.12
CA ILE A 46 1.10 -2.63 2.26
C ILE A 46 0.79 -1.71 1.07
N GLN A 47 0.07 -0.62 1.32
CA GLN A 47 -0.12 0.45 0.33
C GLN A 47 0.99 1.48 0.49
N VAL A 48 1.59 1.93 -0.62
CA VAL A 48 2.78 2.78 -0.61
C VAL A 48 2.54 4.05 -1.40
N ASP A 49 2.92 5.21 -0.84
CA ASP A 49 3.15 6.42 -1.64
C ASP A 49 4.52 6.35 -2.29
N MET A 50 4.60 6.46 -3.61
CA MET A 50 5.88 6.50 -4.31
C MET A 50 6.66 7.78 -3.96
N ARG A 51 7.99 7.75 -4.17
CA ARG A 51 8.83 8.96 -4.04
C ARG A 51 8.21 10.12 -4.80
N ASN A 52 8.27 11.32 -4.22
CA ASN A 52 7.66 12.55 -4.76
C ASN A 52 6.12 12.58 -4.84
N HIS A 53 5.43 11.58 -4.29
CA HIS A 53 3.97 11.49 -4.25
C HIS A 53 3.45 11.40 -2.82
N GLY A 54 2.18 11.77 -2.62
CA GLY A 54 1.51 11.73 -1.33
C GLY A 54 2.34 12.35 -0.20
N LEU A 55 2.52 11.59 0.89
CA LEU A 55 3.32 11.98 2.05
C LEU A 55 4.73 11.36 2.04
N SER A 56 5.11 10.67 0.97
CA SER A 56 6.47 10.16 0.81
C SER A 56 7.47 11.31 0.61
N PRO A 57 8.75 11.12 1.00
CA PRO A 57 9.73 12.19 0.90
C PRO A 57 9.87 12.71 -0.53
N ARG A 58 10.07 14.02 -0.63
CA ARG A 58 10.38 14.73 -1.87
C ARG A 58 11.87 15.05 -1.86
N GLU A 59 12.53 14.86 -2.99
CA GLU A 59 13.89 15.34 -3.14
C GLU A 59 13.84 16.88 -3.21
N ARG A 60 14.65 17.52 -2.35
CA ARG A 60 15.01 18.93 -2.49
C ARG A 60 16.35 19.01 -3.21
#